data_AF-A0AAU9Y4N7-F1
#
_entry.id   AF-A0AAU9Y4N7-F1
#
_cell.length_a   1.000
_cell.length_b   1.000
_cell.length_c   1.000
_cell.angle_alpha   90.00
_cell.angle_beta   90.00
_cell.angle_gamma   90.00
#
_symmetry.space_group_name_H-M   'P 1'
#
loop_
_entity.id
_entity.type
_entity.pdbx_description
1 polymer ?
#
loop_
_entity_poly.entity_id
_entity_poly.type
_entity_poly.pdbx_seq_one_letter_code
_entity_poly.pdbx_strand_id
1 'polypeptide(L)'
;MSEFDSGLYFRVAFFAFLIPLGSGVCIDLDLGLENERISDDNITASSVQNANTPAKNGRLNYTSGSSWCAGTSDTNPYLQIDLQTLHIICAVSTQGNSQADQWVKTYTLQLSINGTTWTDYKEAGQVKVQCFSE
;
A
#
# COMPACT_ATOMS: atom_id res chain seq x y z
N MET A 1 12.84 -14.92 -14.29
CA MET A 1 13.06 -14.19 -13.04
C MET A 1 13.19 -12.72 -13.39
N SER A 2 12.08 -12.00 -13.46
CA SER A 2 12.08 -10.56 -13.76
C SER A 2 12.09 -9.81 -12.43
N GLU A 3 13.25 -9.32 -12.02
CA GLU A 3 13.40 -8.45 -10.86
C GLU A 3 12.78 -7.09 -11.19
N PHE A 4 11.73 -6.69 -10.47
CA PHE A 4 11.28 -5.31 -10.48
C PHE A 4 12.12 -4.55 -9.44
N ASP A 5 13.18 -3.90 -9.89
CA ASP A 5 14.12 -3.11 -9.09
C ASP A 5 13.65 -1.65 -8.92
N SER A 6 12.35 -1.42 -9.06
CA SER A 6 11.71 -0.12 -8.88
C SER A 6 11.19 -0.03 -7.46
N GLY A 7 11.77 0.87 -6.66
CA GLY A 7 11.31 1.11 -5.29
C GLY A 7 9.82 1.41 -5.29
N LEU A 8 9.03 0.52 -4.68
CA LEU A 8 7.60 0.73 -4.58
C LEU A 8 7.32 1.73 -3.45
N TYR A 9 6.36 2.61 -3.66
CA TYR A 9 5.88 3.48 -2.60
C TYR A 9 4.46 3.04 -2.23
N PHE A 10 4.20 2.74 -0.96
CA PHE A 10 2.81 2.64 -0.51
C PHE A 10 2.41 3.98 0.09
N ARG A 11 1.29 4.51 -0.41
CA ARG A 11 0.71 5.77 0.00
C ARG A 11 -0.54 5.49 0.81
N VAL A 12 -0.53 5.78 2.10
CA VAL A 12 -1.73 5.68 2.95
C VAL A 12 -2.31 7.06 3.19
N ALA A 13 -3.52 7.32 2.69
CA ALA A 13 -4.29 8.53 2.94
C ALA A 13 -5.31 8.30 4.07
N PHE A 14 -5.45 9.28 4.95
CA PHE A 14 -6.46 9.36 5.98
C PHE A 14 -7.36 10.56 5.70
N PHE A 15 -8.66 10.43 5.91
CA PHE A 15 -9.59 11.56 5.89
C PHE A 15 -10.22 11.75 7.28
N ALA A 16 -10.58 12.97 7.64
CA ALA A 16 -10.90 13.33 9.03
C ALA A 16 -12.40 13.18 9.37
N PHE A 17 -12.69 12.60 10.54
CA PHE A 17 -13.77 13.06 11.42
C PHE A 17 -13.26 13.01 12.87
N LEU A 18 -13.58 14.04 13.66
CA LEU A 18 -13.02 14.30 14.99
C LEU A 18 -13.35 13.16 15.99
N ILE A 19 -12.35 12.44 16.47
CA ILE A 19 -12.47 11.58 17.67
C ILE A 19 -11.31 11.89 18.63
N PRO A 20 -11.55 11.97 19.95
CA PRO A 20 -10.52 12.30 20.93
C PRO A 20 -9.49 11.17 20.99
N LEU A 21 -8.22 11.56 21.08
CA LEU A 21 -7.04 10.69 21.16
C LEU A 21 -7.10 9.82 22.43
N GLY A 22 -7.74 8.66 22.34
CA GLY A 22 -7.48 7.54 23.25
C GLY A 22 -6.10 6.97 22.92
N SER A 23 -5.31 6.67 23.95
CA SER A 23 -3.99 6.04 23.84
C SER A 23 -3.97 4.96 22.77
N GLY A 24 -3.19 5.18 21.71
CA GLY A 24 -3.14 4.32 20.53
C GLY A 24 -2.52 2.97 20.84
N VAL A 25 -3.37 1.99 21.19
CA VAL A 25 -2.96 0.59 21.30
C VAL A 25 -3.10 -0.05 19.93
N CYS A 26 -2.00 -0.60 19.43
CA CYS A 26 -2.04 -1.48 18.27
C CYS A 26 -2.73 -2.79 18.66
N ILE A 27 -3.87 -3.05 18.06
CA ILE A 27 -4.54 -4.37 18.12
C ILE A 27 -4.33 -5.06 16.79
N ASP A 28 -4.22 -6.39 16.82
CA ASP A 28 -4.08 -7.21 15.61
C ASP A 28 -5.43 -7.29 14.88
N LEU A 29 -5.74 -6.24 14.14
CA LEU A 29 -6.97 -6.08 13.38
C LEU A 29 -6.63 -5.55 11.99
N ASP A 30 -7.03 -6.29 10.96
CA ASP A 30 -6.88 -5.83 9.59
C ASP A 30 -7.78 -4.62 9.31
N LEU A 31 -7.28 -3.69 8.49
CA LEU A 31 -8.05 -2.49 8.12
C LEU A 31 -9.05 -2.74 6.99
N GLY A 32 -9.14 -3.97 6.48
CA GLY A 32 -10.11 -4.34 5.47
C GLY A 32 -9.61 -4.38 4.04
N LEU A 33 -8.28 -4.44 3.83
CA LEU A 33 -7.71 -4.60 2.49
C LEU A 33 -8.05 -5.98 1.92
N GLU A 34 -7.89 -7.04 2.73
CA GLU A 34 -8.12 -8.43 2.34
C GLU A 34 -9.61 -8.77 2.17
N ASN A 35 -10.44 -8.38 3.14
CA ASN A 35 -11.85 -8.76 3.22
C ASN A 35 -12.82 -7.79 2.49
N GLU A 36 -12.29 -6.98 1.57
CA GLU A 36 -13.06 -6.03 0.74
C GLU A 36 -13.81 -4.91 1.49
N ARG A 37 -13.59 -4.76 2.80
CA ARG A 37 -14.20 -3.67 3.59
C ARG A 37 -13.71 -2.28 3.16
N ILE A 38 -12.48 -2.17 2.67
CA ILE A 38 -12.01 -0.99 1.93
C ILE A 38 -12.52 -1.11 0.50
N SER A 39 -13.34 -0.15 0.03
CA SER A 39 -13.87 -0.12 -1.34
C SER A 39 -12.77 -0.10 -2.38
N ASP A 40 -13.02 -0.72 -3.55
CA ASP A 40 -12.13 -0.68 -4.72
C ASP A 40 -11.77 0.75 -5.13
N ASP A 41 -12.72 1.69 -5.02
CA ASP A 41 -12.52 3.10 -5.39
C ASP A 41 -11.49 3.81 -4.50
N ASN A 42 -11.24 3.27 -3.30
CA ASN A 42 -10.26 3.78 -2.36
C ASN A 42 -8.87 3.17 -2.56
N ILE A 43 -8.70 2.30 -3.55
CA ILE A 43 -7.43 1.68 -3.91
C ILE A 43 -7.02 2.18 -5.29
N THR A 44 -6.06 3.10 -5.31
CA THR A 44 -5.57 3.74 -6.53
C THR A 44 -4.07 3.49 -6.70
N ALA A 45 -3.52 3.80 -7.87
CA ALA A 45 -2.10 3.64 -8.13
C ALA A 45 -1.59 4.75 -9.04
N SER A 46 -0.27 4.96 -9.05
CA SER A 46 0.41 5.85 -10.01
C SER A 46 0.15 5.45 -11.46
N SER A 47 0.12 4.14 -11.71
CA SER A 47 -0.09 3.54 -13.01
C SER A 47 -0.54 2.09 -12.86
N VAL A 48 -1.02 1.52 -13.95
CA VAL A 48 -1.34 0.10 -14.07
C VAL A 48 -0.72 -0.42 -15.36
N GLN A 49 -0.19 -1.64 -15.33
CA GLN A 49 0.44 -2.25 -16.50
C GLN A 49 -0.57 -2.49 -17.62
N ASN A 50 -1.74 -3.01 -17.28
CA ASN A 50 -2.86 -3.24 -18.18
C ASN A 50 -4.16 -3.41 -17.38
N ALA A 51 -5.28 -3.65 -18.09
CA ALA A 51 -6.60 -3.79 -17.49
C ALA A 51 -6.76 -5.01 -16.55
N ASN A 52 -5.86 -5.99 -16.60
CA ASN A 52 -5.89 -7.20 -15.75
C ASN A 52 -5.09 -7.04 -14.45
N THR A 53 -4.35 -5.94 -14.29
CA THR A 53 -3.54 -5.64 -13.09
C THR A 53 -3.96 -4.31 -12.42
N PRO A 54 -5.27 -4.02 -12.25
CA PRO A 54 -5.71 -2.75 -11.67
C PRO A 54 -5.26 -2.62 -10.21
N ALA A 55 -5.21 -1.39 -9.71
CA ALA A 55 -4.79 -1.08 -8.34
C ALA A 55 -5.52 -1.90 -7.27
N LYS A 56 -6.84 -2.07 -7.44
CA LYS A 56 -7.70 -2.85 -6.54
C LYS A 56 -7.32 -4.34 -6.38
N ASN A 57 -6.52 -4.89 -7.29
CA ASN A 57 -6.00 -6.25 -7.14
C ASN A 57 -4.80 -6.31 -6.18
N GLY A 58 -4.32 -5.17 -5.66
CA GLY A 58 -3.29 -5.08 -4.62
C GLY A 58 -3.76 -5.49 -3.21
N ARG A 59 -4.79 -6.34 -3.11
CA ARG A 59 -5.31 -6.87 -1.85
C ARG A 59 -4.50 -8.09 -1.43
N LEU A 60 -4.38 -8.29 -0.11
CA LEU A 60 -3.81 -9.52 0.43
C LEU A 60 -4.71 -10.70 0.07
N ASN A 61 -4.11 -11.87 -0.16
CA ASN A 61 -4.75 -13.12 -0.54
C ASN A 61 -5.62 -13.05 -1.80
N TYR A 62 -5.33 -12.10 -2.70
CA TYR A 62 -6.02 -11.98 -3.98
C TYR A 62 -5.62 -13.12 -4.93
N THR A 63 -6.61 -13.95 -5.30
CA THR A 63 -6.42 -15.15 -6.13
C THR A 63 -7.27 -15.17 -7.41
N SER A 64 -8.15 -14.19 -7.60
CA SER A 64 -9.06 -14.11 -8.76
C SER A 64 -8.38 -13.63 -10.05
N GLY A 65 -7.08 -13.33 -10.02
CA GLY A 65 -6.27 -12.92 -11.16
C GLY A 65 -4.90 -12.42 -10.74
N SER A 66 -4.22 -11.70 -11.63
CA SER A 66 -2.95 -11.05 -11.32
C SER A 66 -3.13 -9.92 -10.31
N SER A 67 -2.18 -9.78 -9.39
CA SER A 67 -2.09 -8.64 -8.48
C SER A 67 -1.88 -7.32 -9.24
N TRP A 68 -1.96 -6.19 -8.53
CA TRP A 68 -1.58 -4.91 -9.13
C TRP A 68 -0.13 -4.93 -9.62
N CYS A 69 0.09 -4.36 -10.81
CA CYS A 69 1.41 -4.14 -11.39
C CYS A 69 1.45 -2.73 -11.99
N ALA A 70 2.50 -1.98 -11.70
CA ALA A 70 2.72 -0.67 -12.29
C ALA A 70 3.06 -0.79 -13.79
N GLY A 71 2.81 0.29 -14.54
CA GLY A 71 3.26 0.39 -15.92
C GLY A 71 4.78 0.36 -16.02
N THR A 72 5.33 -0.29 -17.05
CA THR A 72 6.79 -0.44 -17.21
C THR A 72 7.53 0.88 -17.45
N SER A 73 6.80 1.95 -17.81
CA SER A 73 7.35 3.29 -17.97
C SER A 73 7.28 4.14 -16.69
N ASP A 74 6.68 3.62 -15.62
CA ASP A 74 6.54 4.34 -14.36
C ASP A 74 7.84 4.19 -13.54
N THR A 75 8.56 5.29 -13.40
CA THR A 75 9.83 5.33 -12.67
C THR A 75 9.65 5.59 -11.17
N ASN A 76 8.43 5.87 -10.71
CA ASN A 76 8.12 6.15 -9.32
C ASN A 76 6.77 5.51 -8.91
N PRO A 77 6.67 4.17 -8.99
CA PRO A 77 5.40 3.47 -8.85
C PRO A 77 4.87 3.52 -7.42
N TYR A 78 3.59 3.84 -7.26
CA TYR A 78 2.94 3.80 -5.96
C TYR A 78 1.58 3.13 -5.99
N LEU A 79 1.25 2.42 -4.90
CA LEU A 79 -0.09 1.97 -4.57
C LEU A 79 -0.62 2.85 -3.44
N GLN A 80 -1.77 3.48 -3.65
CA GLN A 80 -2.40 4.38 -2.72
C GLN A 80 -3.69 3.79 -2.14
N ILE A 81 -3.79 3.77 -0.82
CA ILE A 81 -4.95 3.29 -0.06
C ILE A 81 -5.54 4.46 0.72
N ASP A 82 -6.80 4.81 0.44
CA ASP A 82 -7.57 5.75 1.25
C ASP A 82 -8.39 5.00 2.31
N LEU A 83 -8.07 5.26 3.57
CA LEU A 83 -8.74 4.62 4.70
C LEU A 83 -10.01 5.35 5.14
N GLN A 84 -10.36 6.49 4.52
CA GLN A 84 -11.54 7.33 4.77
C GLN A 84 -11.64 7.95 6.18
N THR A 85 -11.05 7.33 7.19
CA THR A 85 -10.95 7.82 8.57
C THR A 85 -9.50 7.77 9.04
N LEU A 86 -9.19 8.52 10.10
CA LEU A 86 -7.86 8.49 10.72
C LEU A 86 -7.62 7.14 11.41
N HIS A 87 -6.47 6.53 11.11
CA HIS A 87 -6.04 5.28 11.73
C HIS A 87 -4.58 5.40 12.20
N ILE A 88 -4.26 4.64 13.25
CA ILE A 88 -2.87 4.37 13.62
C ILE A 88 -2.46 3.11 12.86
N ILE A 89 -1.44 3.23 12.01
CA ILE A 89 -0.90 2.10 11.25
C ILE A 89 0.26 1.50 12.03
N CYS A 90 0.08 0.25 12.45
CA CYS A 90 1.06 -0.46 13.27
C CYS A 90 1.92 -1.43 12.47
N ALA A 91 1.36 -1.98 11.39
CA ALA A 91 2.04 -2.92 10.51
C ALA A 91 1.47 -2.81 9.10
N VAL A 92 2.29 -3.19 8.12
CA VAL A 92 1.89 -3.32 6.72
C VAL A 92 2.32 -4.70 6.26
N SER A 93 1.35 -5.50 5.82
CA SER A 93 1.60 -6.79 5.18
C SER A 93 1.70 -6.59 3.66
N THR A 94 2.67 -7.26 3.04
CA THR A 94 2.89 -7.23 1.59
C THR A 94 2.86 -8.64 1.03
N GLN A 95 2.37 -8.80 -0.19
CA GLN A 95 2.34 -10.07 -0.90
C GLN A 95 2.66 -9.85 -2.38
N GLY A 96 3.26 -10.87 -3.00
CA GLY A 96 3.52 -10.91 -4.44
C GLY A 96 2.29 -11.25 -5.28
N ASN A 97 2.52 -11.46 -6.56
CA ASN A 97 1.51 -11.89 -7.51
C ASN A 97 1.17 -13.38 -7.32
N SER A 98 -0.09 -13.73 -7.11
CA SER A 98 -0.51 -15.13 -6.95
C SER A 98 -0.41 -15.94 -8.26
N GLN A 99 -0.38 -15.27 -9.41
CA GLN A 99 -0.34 -15.89 -10.74
C GLN A 99 1.05 -15.90 -11.38
N ALA A 100 2.06 -15.27 -10.75
CA ALA A 100 3.39 -15.14 -11.33
C ALA A 100 4.47 -14.97 -10.25
N ASP A 101 5.70 -15.35 -10.58
CA ASP A 101 6.90 -15.18 -9.76
C ASP A 101 7.36 -13.70 -9.75
N GLN A 102 6.53 -12.84 -9.14
CA GLN A 102 6.68 -11.38 -9.14
C GLN A 102 6.33 -10.83 -7.76
N TRP A 103 7.26 -10.14 -7.11
CA TRP A 103 7.06 -9.44 -5.86
C TRP A 103 7.97 -8.22 -5.77
N VAL A 104 7.63 -7.33 -4.85
CA VAL A 104 8.45 -6.17 -4.52
C VAL A 104 9.45 -6.56 -3.44
N LYS A 105 10.73 -6.31 -3.68
CA LYS A 105 11.81 -6.59 -2.72
C LYS A 105 12.00 -5.47 -1.71
N THR A 106 11.83 -4.22 -2.14
CA THR A 106 12.01 -3.04 -1.30
C THR A 106 10.93 -2.02 -1.55
N TYR A 107 10.48 -1.38 -0.47
CA TYR A 107 9.51 -0.31 -0.56
C TYR A 107 9.73 0.75 0.51
N THR A 108 9.14 1.92 0.32
CA THR A 108 9.01 2.95 1.36
C THR A 108 7.54 3.28 1.59
N LEU A 109 7.24 3.85 2.75
CA LEU A 109 5.88 4.26 3.12
C LEU A 109 5.77 5.77 3.13
N GLN A 110 4.68 6.29 2.56
CA GLN A 110 4.28 7.68 2.69
C GLN A 110 2.89 7.76 3.31
N LEU A 111 2.69 8.71 4.21
CA LEU A 111 1.46 8.93 4.96
C LEU A 111 0.89 10.32 4.65
N SER A 112 -0.42 10.43 4.54
CA SER A 112 -1.11 11.70 4.31
C SER A 112 -2.42 11.78 5.07
N ILE A 113 -2.76 12.94 5.63
CA ILE A 113 -4.06 13.19 6.30
C ILE A 113 -5.05 13.95 5.42
N ASN A 114 -4.68 14.26 4.18
CA ASN A 114 -5.48 15.09 3.26
C ASN A 114 -5.39 14.62 1.80
N GLY A 115 -4.73 13.49 1.53
CA GLY A 115 -4.51 12.93 0.20
C GLY A 115 -3.60 13.74 -0.73
N THR A 116 -3.13 14.92 -0.31
CA THR A 116 -2.38 15.87 -1.17
C THR A 116 -0.95 16.08 -0.70
N THR A 117 -0.74 16.19 0.62
CA THR A 117 0.57 16.35 1.24
C THR A 117 1.00 15.03 1.85
N TRP A 118 2.15 14.53 1.42
CA TRP A 118 2.67 13.22 1.78
C TRP A 118 3.94 13.37 2.62
N THR A 119 4.03 12.57 3.68
CA THR A 119 5.19 12.54 4.58
C THR A 119 5.80 11.14 4.57
N ASP A 120 7.10 11.05 4.32
CA ASP A 120 7.80 9.77 4.39
C ASP A 120 7.79 9.21 5.82
N TYR A 121 7.53 7.91 5.93
CA TYR A 121 7.76 7.18 7.17
C TYR A 121 9.25 7.09 7.45
N LYS A 122 9.64 7.45 8.68
CA LYS A 122 11.03 7.51 9.10
C LYS A 122 11.25 6.76 10.40
N GLU A 123 12.37 6.06 10.49
CA GLU A 123 12.89 5.45 11.70
C GLU A 123 14.27 6.06 12.00
N ALA A 124 14.51 6.45 13.25
CA ALA A 124 15.74 7.14 13.66
C ALA A 124 16.10 8.36 12.77
N GLY A 125 15.08 9.06 12.25
CA GLY A 125 15.23 10.25 11.41
C GLY A 125 15.56 9.99 9.94
N GLN A 126 15.69 8.73 9.51
CA GLN A 126 15.94 8.34 8.11
C GLN A 126 14.71 7.70 7.49
N VAL A 127 14.49 7.90 6.18
CA VAL A 127 13.41 7.21 5.46
C VAL A 127 13.63 5.71 5.58
N LYS A 128 12.62 5.01 6.11
CA LYS A 128 12.69 3.57 6.28
C LYS A 128 12.44 2.90 4.94
N VAL A 129 13.48 2.27 4.41
CA VAL A 129 13.35 1.30 3.31
C VAL A 129 13.02 -0.04 3.96
N GLN A 130 11.81 -0.53 3.71
CA GLN A 130 11.39 -1.85 4.12
C GLN A 130 11.84 -2.86 3.07
N CYS A 131 12.69 -3.80 3.48
CA CYS A 131 13.10 -4.91 2.64
C CYS A 131 12.25 -6.15 2.98
N PHE A 132 11.93 -6.94 1.97
CA PHE A 132 11.43 -8.29 2.18
C PHE A 132 12.60 -9.17 2.64
N SER A 133 12.46 -9.80 3.81
CA SER A 133 13.38 -10.86 4.26
C SER A 133 12.77 -12.19 3.86
N GLU A 134 13.52 -13.00 3.09
CA GLU A 134 13.17 -14.38 2.74
C GLU A 134 12.94 -15.27 3.97
#